data_AF-A0A1I8J9L6-F1
#
_entry.id   AF-A0A1I8J9L6-F1
#
_cell.length_a   1.000
_cell.length_b   1.000
_cell.length_c   1.000
_cell.angle_alpha   90.00
_cell.angle_beta   90.00
_cell.angle_gamma   90.00
#
_symmetry.space_group_name_H-M   'P 1'
#
loop_
_entity.id
_entity.type
_entity.pdbx_description
1 polymer ?
#
loop_
_entity_poly.entity_id
_entity_poly.type
_entity_poly.pdbx_seq_one_letter_code
_entity_poly.pdbx_strand_id
1 'polypeptide(L)'
;MGTLYVWTFTALSIARLAMVDCSEVATETQLTFALKYLPSVLCTLGLSIILPYKLIETTFSKRANISHSEYVYQYEYVRELIKAKPPNSTPEAAAQRPLLQRIRAQLKRLRYTRRNGFRYSPRIICTYTAVAIVIYMVTYNIVNEVHYWHRVLNLLLVRIENLANKIGGDTGQSVIEQLNILRIYIHTVYVCFIVAMTLTMLLHAINILLMVINYRPLGVVSGTLLLAQFILVKLVFNSKYSTMGKIAINNRHVYFNWAYFMFYFNVFWGIVAAVFQLVAAAVLAVCFLSRLDWCFFPKRFEFLDEGHFAYVGLLYIENAHTNPVMRSFLALLLDSTAERRRGRCHSRLVGFALKPEQADEFHKEWLRDPSFSASPESAGDVKFEVSRSFNAKIRARNRWFLALTLARNPALQQQRRHYMKRFNDLLKRRRSVFPGRSLDGQRGSRDLGVAE
;
A
#
# COMPACT_ATOMS: atom_id res chain seq x y z
N MET A 1 24.90 -6.15 -23.10
CA MET A 1 24.35 -7.49 -22.84
C MET A 1 22.86 -7.47 -22.54
N GLY A 2 22.39 -6.86 -21.44
CA GLY A 2 20.95 -6.85 -21.10
C GLY A 2 20.04 -6.19 -22.14
N THR A 3 20.47 -5.08 -22.74
CA THR A 3 19.73 -4.41 -23.84
C THR A 3 19.58 -5.30 -25.06
N LEU A 4 20.67 -5.94 -25.50
CA LEU A 4 20.66 -6.87 -26.64
C LEU A 4 19.71 -8.05 -26.39
N TYR A 5 19.73 -8.64 -25.19
CA TYR A 5 18.83 -9.75 -24.83
C TYR A 5 17.35 -9.34 -24.85
N VAL A 6 17.03 -8.15 -24.33
CA VAL A 6 15.64 -7.67 -24.37
C VAL A 6 15.20 -7.37 -25.80
N TRP A 7 16.09 -6.81 -26.63
CA TRP A 7 15.79 -6.53 -28.04
C TRP A 7 15.55 -7.80 -28.85
N THR A 8 16.35 -8.85 -28.64
CA THR A 8 16.11 -10.15 -29.29
C THR A 8 14.80 -10.77 -28.83
N PHE A 9 14.47 -10.69 -27.54
CA PHE A 9 13.22 -11.20 -27.01
C PHE A 9 11.99 -10.40 -27.49
N THR A 10 12.09 -9.07 -27.60
CA THR A 10 11.03 -8.25 -28.20
C THR A 10 10.87 -8.56 -29.69
N ALA A 11 11.97 -8.72 -30.42
CA ALA A 11 11.93 -9.06 -31.84
C ALA A 11 11.27 -10.43 -32.04
N LEU A 12 11.59 -11.43 -31.21
CA LEU A 12 10.94 -12.74 -31.21
C LEU A 12 9.44 -12.66 -30.85
N SER A 13 9.08 -11.82 -29.90
CA SER A 13 7.68 -11.63 -29.49
C SER A 13 6.83 -10.96 -30.57
N ILE A 14 7.40 -9.95 -31.24
CA ILE A 14 6.75 -9.26 -32.38
C ILE A 14 6.71 -10.16 -33.60
N ALA A 15 7.80 -10.88 -33.89
CA ALA A 15 7.85 -11.85 -34.99
C ALA A 15 6.81 -12.97 -34.80
N ARG A 16 6.54 -13.42 -33.56
CA ARG A 16 5.43 -14.35 -33.29
C ARG A 16 4.07 -13.76 -33.62
N LEU A 17 3.80 -12.50 -33.28
CA LEU A 17 2.55 -11.84 -33.67
C LEU A 17 2.47 -11.71 -35.20
N ALA A 18 3.53 -11.23 -35.85
CA ALA A 18 3.57 -11.03 -37.30
C ALA A 18 3.49 -12.36 -38.09
N MET A 19 4.05 -13.46 -37.56
CA MET A 19 3.92 -14.79 -38.14
C MET A 19 2.48 -15.33 -38.06
N VAL A 20 1.74 -14.96 -37.00
CA VAL A 20 0.30 -15.29 -36.90
C VAL A 20 -0.52 -14.47 -37.90
N ASP A 21 -0.16 -13.22 -38.15
CA ASP A 21 -0.77 -12.39 -39.21
C ASP A 21 -0.50 -12.94 -40.62
N CYS A 22 0.64 -13.62 -40.82
CA CYS A 22 1.04 -14.21 -42.09
C CYS A 22 0.42 -15.59 -42.37
N SER A 23 -0.07 -16.28 -41.34
CA SER A 23 -0.93 -17.46 -41.53
C SER A 23 -2.34 -17.01 -41.91
N GLU A 24 -2.94 -17.61 -42.95
CA GLU A 24 -4.33 -17.39 -43.41
C GLU A 24 -5.38 -17.87 -42.36
N VAL A 25 -5.24 -17.41 -41.14
CA VAL A 25 -6.06 -17.76 -39.98
C VAL A 25 -7.09 -16.65 -39.79
N ALA A 26 -8.35 -17.03 -39.54
CA ALA A 26 -9.47 -16.09 -39.43
C ALA A 26 -9.18 -14.92 -38.47
N THR A 27 -9.69 -13.73 -38.81
CA THR A 27 -9.47 -12.48 -38.06
C THR A 27 -9.86 -12.57 -36.57
N GLU A 28 -10.90 -13.35 -36.26
CA GLU A 28 -11.33 -13.60 -34.86
C GLU A 28 -10.26 -14.32 -34.04
N THR A 29 -9.56 -15.29 -34.65
CA THR A 29 -8.47 -16.01 -34.01
C THR A 29 -7.22 -15.14 -33.84
N GLN A 30 -6.92 -14.24 -34.77
CA GLN A 30 -5.80 -13.30 -34.65
C GLN A 30 -5.96 -12.35 -33.45
N LEU A 31 -7.17 -11.78 -33.26
CA LEU A 31 -7.46 -10.90 -32.12
C LEU A 31 -7.30 -11.64 -30.77
N THR A 32 -7.80 -12.88 -30.67
CA THR A 32 -7.68 -13.68 -29.44
C THR A 32 -6.23 -14.00 -29.10
N PHE A 33 -5.39 -14.32 -30.09
CA PHE A 33 -3.96 -14.54 -29.88
C PHE A 33 -3.23 -13.24 -29.47
N ALA A 34 -3.54 -12.11 -30.11
CA ALA A 34 -2.97 -10.82 -29.76
C ALA A 34 -3.28 -10.42 -28.31
N LEU A 35 -4.53 -10.59 -27.88
CA LEU A 35 -4.95 -10.31 -26.49
C LEU A 35 -4.25 -11.23 -25.48
N LYS A 36 -4.04 -12.51 -25.81
CA LYS A 36 -3.32 -13.45 -24.93
C LYS A 36 -1.90 -13.00 -24.59
N TYR A 37 -1.15 -12.51 -25.58
CA TYR A 37 0.26 -12.15 -25.41
C TYR A 37 0.47 -10.66 -25.05
N LEU A 38 -0.59 -9.86 -25.02
CA LEU A 38 -0.54 -8.41 -24.81
C LEU A 38 0.25 -8.00 -23.55
N PRO A 39 0.05 -8.59 -22.35
CA PRO A 39 0.82 -8.21 -21.18
C PRO A 39 2.33 -8.47 -21.33
N SER A 40 2.70 -9.59 -21.97
CA SER A 40 4.10 -9.97 -22.20
C SER A 40 4.78 -9.04 -23.20
N VAL A 41 4.08 -8.68 -24.28
CA VAL A 41 4.59 -7.75 -25.30
C VAL A 41 4.76 -6.35 -24.72
N LEU A 42 3.79 -5.85 -23.95
CA LEU A 42 3.89 -4.54 -23.30
C LEU A 42 5.05 -4.47 -22.30
N CYS A 43 5.27 -5.53 -21.52
CA CYS A 43 6.38 -5.57 -20.56
C CYS A 43 7.74 -5.56 -21.26
N THR A 44 7.90 -6.34 -22.32
CA THR A 44 9.17 -6.44 -23.06
C THR A 44 9.45 -5.17 -23.88
N LEU A 45 8.43 -4.54 -24.46
CA LEU A 45 8.52 -3.21 -25.08
C LEU A 45 8.89 -2.12 -24.07
N GLY A 46 8.31 -2.15 -22.87
CA GLY A 46 8.68 -1.22 -21.81
C GLY A 46 10.16 -1.36 -21.44
N LEU A 47 10.65 -2.59 -21.28
CA LEU A 47 12.05 -2.88 -20.99
C LEU A 47 12.99 -2.50 -22.15
N SER A 48 12.55 -2.67 -23.40
CA SER A 48 13.37 -2.35 -24.57
C SER A 48 13.63 -0.86 -24.72
N ILE A 49 12.76 -0.01 -24.16
CA ILE A 49 12.93 1.45 -24.10
C ILE A 49 13.70 1.87 -22.83
N ILE A 50 13.35 1.31 -21.67
CA ILE A 50 13.92 1.73 -20.37
C ILE A 50 15.41 1.41 -20.26
N LEU A 51 15.83 0.21 -20.69
CA LEU A 51 17.22 -0.23 -20.56
C LEU A 51 18.22 0.61 -21.38
N PRO A 52 18.00 0.90 -22.68
CA PRO A 52 18.90 1.79 -23.41
C PRO A 52 18.83 3.22 -22.90
N TYR A 53 17.65 3.71 -22.49
CA TYR A 53 17.54 5.03 -21.85
C TYR A 53 18.42 5.13 -20.60
N LYS A 54 18.36 4.13 -19.71
CA LYS A 54 19.20 4.08 -18.51
C LYS A 54 20.68 3.92 -18.83
N LEU A 55 21.02 3.17 -19.88
CA LEU A 55 22.39 3.04 -20.35
C LEU A 55 22.95 4.40 -20.80
N ILE A 56 22.21 5.11 -21.66
CA ILE A 56 22.57 6.46 -22.13
C ILE A 56 22.67 7.42 -20.94
N GLU A 57 21.71 7.39 -20.02
CA GLU A 57 21.75 8.23 -18.81
C GLU A 57 23.02 7.93 -17.98
N THR A 58 23.42 6.67 -17.81
CA THR A 58 24.61 6.31 -17.03
C THR A 58 25.94 6.63 -17.71
N THR A 59 25.98 6.63 -19.05
CA THR A 59 27.21 6.96 -19.81
C THR A 59 27.39 8.47 -19.92
N PHE A 60 26.30 9.23 -20.08
CA PHE A 60 26.34 10.69 -20.19
C PHE A 60 26.31 11.40 -18.82
N SER A 61 25.66 10.82 -17.81
CA SER A 61 25.62 11.37 -16.46
C SER A 61 26.74 10.75 -15.63
N LYS A 62 27.73 11.55 -15.21
CA LYS A 62 28.78 11.11 -14.28
C LYS A 62 28.12 10.37 -13.11
N ARG A 63 28.60 9.15 -12.83
CA ARG A 63 28.12 8.10 -11.88
C ARG A 63 27.58 8.58 -10.51
N ALA A 64 27.83 9.82 -10.11
CA ALA A 64 27.38 10.46 -8.88
C ALA A 64 25.85 10.74 -8.80
N ASN A 65 25.14 10.88 -9.93
CA ASN A 65 23.73 11.33 -9.92
C ASN A 65 22.72 10.28 -9.43
N ILE A 66 22.98 8.99 -9.60
CA ILE A 66 22.03 7.92 -9.24
C ILE A 66 21.92 7.77 -7.72
N SER A 67 23.06 7.74 -7.03
CA SER A 67 23.11 7.79 -5.57
C SER A 67 22.46 9.06 -5.04
N HIS A 68 22.74 10.21 -5.66
CA HIS A 68 22.17 11.49 -5.24
C HIS A 68 20.64 11.50 -5.28
N SER A 69 20.02 10.91 -6.30
CA SER A 69 18.56 10.81 -6.44
C SER A 69 17.87 9.99 -5.33
N GLU A 70 18.50 8.90 -4.86
CA GLU A 70 17.93 8.09 -3.76
C GLU A 70 18.03 8.82 -2.41
N TYR A 71 19.07 9.60 -2.19
CA TYR A 71 19.21 10.38 -0.95
C TYR A 71 18.28 11.60 -0.92
N VAL A 72 18.05 12.25 -2.06
CA VAL A 72 17.23 13.47 -2.15
C VAL A 72 15.81 13.27 -1.62
N TYR A 73 15.12 12.17 -1.97
CA TYR A 73 13.75 11.95 -1.47
C TYR A 73 13.71 11.68 0.03
N GLN A 74 14.71 10.98 0.59
CA GLN A 74 14.77 10.67 2.02
C GLN A 74 14.97 11.93 2.85
N TYR A 75 15.83 12.84 2.37
CA TYR A 75 16.03 14.14 3.00
C TYR A 75 14.78 15.03 2.91
N GLU A 76 14.11 15.04 1.76
CA GLU A 76 12.88 15.79 1.58
C GLU A 76 11.77 15.30 2.51
N TYR A 77 11.64 13.99 2.68
CA TYR A 77 10.72 13.38 3.63
C TYR A 77 10.97 13.83 5.08
N VAL A 78 12.23 13.78 5.55
CA VAL A 78 12.59 14.24 6.90
C VAL A 78 12.40 15.75 7.05
N ARG A 79 12.71 16.53 6.00
CA ARG A 79 12.48 17.98 5.99
C ARG A 79 10.99 18.31 6.13
N GLU A 80 10.11 17.56 5.49
CA GLU A 80 8.66 17.70 5.65
C GLU A 80 8.17 17.32 7.05
N LEU A 81 8.74 16.26 7.66
CA LEU A 81 8.44 15.86 9.04
C LEU A 81 8.79 16.94 10.07
N ILE A 82 9.87 17.68 9.84
CA ILE A 82 10.35 18.75 10.74
C ILE A 82 9.56 20.06 10.52
N LYS A 83 9.04 20.30 9.31
CA LYS A 83 8.18 21.45 9.05
C LYS A 83 6.89 21.31 9.86
N ALA A 84 6.50 22.37 10.57
CA ALA A 84 5.28 22.39 11.37
C ALA A 84 4.07 22.01 10.50
N LYS A 85 3.30 21.02 10.96
CA LYS A 85 2.04 20.64 10.32
C LYS A 85 1.07 21.82 10.44
N PRO A 86 0.40 22.26 9.36
CA PRO A 86 -0.67 23.24 9.49
C PRO A 86 -1.74 22.69 10.45
N PRO A 87 -2.45 23.56 11.19
CA PRO A 87 -3.45 23.11 12.15
C PRO A 87 -4.43 22.16 11.47
N ASN A 88 -4.56 20.93 11.99
CA ASN A 88 -5.55 19.99 11.50
C ASN A 88 -6.91 20.68 11.63
N SER A 89 -7.63 20.86 10.54
CA SER A 89 -9.01 21.33 10.60
C SER A 89 -9.81 20.38 11.50
N THR A 90 -10.43 20.94 12.54
CA THR A 90 -11.20 20.19 13.52
C THR A 90 -12.36 19.46 12.84
N PRO A 91 -12.74 18.26 13.32
CA PRO A 91 -13.85 17.48 12.76
C PRO A 91 -15.19 18.25 12.79
N GLU A 92 -15.35 19.23 13.67
CA GLU A 92 -16.53 20.12 13.74
C GLU A 92 -16.73 20.96 12.47
N ALA A 93 -15.65 21.43 11.82
CA ALA A 93 -15.73 22.18 10.57
C ALA A 93 -16.10 21.31 9.34
N ALA A 94 -16.04 19.97 9.47
CA ALA A 94 -16.46 19.04 8.43
C ALA A 94 -17.95 18.66 8.54
N ALA A 95 -18.54 18.75 9.74
CA ALA A 95 -19.94 18.39 9.99
C ALA A 95 -20.94 19.41 9.39
N GLN A 96 -20.55 20.67 9.23
CA GLN A 96 -21.42 21.72 8.68
C GLN A 96 -21.53 21.73 7.14
N ARG A 97 -20.87 20.79 6.44
CA ARG A 97 -20.86 20.79 4.96
C ARG A 97 -22.08 20.08 4.36
N PRO A 98 -22.68 20.61 3.26
CA PRO A 98 -23.79 19.97 2.55
C PRO A 98 -23.43 18.56 2.04
N LEU A 99 -24.44 17.70 1.88
CA LEU A 99 -24.30 16.27 1.49
C LEU A 99 -23.38 16.05 0.28
N LEU A 100 -23.51 16.86 -0.77
CA LEU A 100 -22.67 16.81 -1.97
C LEU A 100 -21.18 17.09 -1.68
N GLN A 101 -20.89 18.01 -0.76
CA GLN A 101 -19.50 18.29 -0.35
C GLN A 101 -18.93 17.15 0.52
N ARG A 102 -19.76 16.45 1.29
CA ARG A 102 -19.35 15.24 2.02
C ARG A 102 -19.02 14.11 1.05
N ILE A 103 -19.87 13.86 0.06
CA ILE A 103 -19.64 12.86 -0.99
C ILE A 103 -18.37 13.20 -1.77
N ARG A 104 -18.21 14.45 -2.21
CA ARG A 104 -16.99 14.89 -2.93
C ARG A 104 -15.73 14.80 -2.07
N ALA A 105 -15.84 15.05 -0.76
CA ALA A 105 -14.72 14.86 0.17
C ALA A 105 -14.37 13.38 0.38
N GLN A 106 -15.36 12.49 0.45
CA GLN A 106 -15.14 11.04 0.51
C GLN A 106 -14.55 10.51 -0.80
N LEU A 107 -15.01 10.99 -1.96
CA LEU A 107 -14.45 10.64 -3.25
C LEU A 107 -13.00 11.10 -3.39
N LYS A 108 -12.66 12.27 -2.82
CA LYS A 108 -11.27 12.75 -2.71
C LYS A 108 -10.41 11.85 -1.80
N ARG A 109 -10.99 11.17 -0.81
CA ARG A 109 -10.29 10.19 0.04
C ARG A 109 -10.07 8.86 -0.67
N LEU A 110 -10.98 8.46 -1.55
CA LEU A 110 -10.84 7.27 -2.41
C LEU A 110 -9.71 7.43 -3.44
N ARG A 111 -9.41 8.67 -3.85
CA ARG A 111 -8.32 8.94 -4.79
C ARG A 111 -6.98 8.92 -4.08
N TYR A 112 -6.04 8.11 -4.58
CA TYR A 112 -4.66 8.17 -4.14
C TYR A 112 -4.10 9.57 -4.38
N THR A 113 -3.69 10.22 -3.29
CA THR A 113 -3.00 11.52 -3.33
C THR A 113 -1.53 11.25 -3.11
N ARG A 114 -0.72 11.49 -4.15
CA ARG A 114 0.74 11.33 -4.06
C ARG A 114 1.26 12.28 -2.98
N ARG A 115 1.93 11.74 -1.97
CA ARG A 115 2.67 12.55 -1.01
C ARG A 115 4.07 12.80 -1.54
N ASN A 116 4.50 14.05 -1.47
CA ASN A 116 5.89 14.42 -1.80
C ASN A 116 6.83 13.74 -0.79
N GLY A 117 8.02 13.33 -1.23
CA GLY A 117 8.99 12.61 -0.41
C GLY A 117 8.64 11.14 -0.03
N PHE A 118 7.45 10.63 -0.37
CA PHE A 118 7.07 9.22 -0.08
C PHE A 118 7.11 8.36 -1.35
N ARG A 119 7.80 7.21 -1.28
CA ARG A 119 7.92 6.24 -2.37
C ARG A 119 7.61 4.85 -1.84
N TYR A 120 6.79 4.08 -2.57
CA TYR A 120 6.52 2.69 -2.24
C TYR A 120 7.74 1.80 -2.53
N SER A 121 7.86 0.73 -1.73
CA SER A 121 8.83 -0.34 -1.97
C SER A 121 8.62 -0.95 -3.36
N PRO A 122 9.70 -1.23 -4.12
CA PRO A 122 9.61 -1.92 -5.40
C PRO A 122 8.86 -3.26 -5.29
N ARG A 123 9.01 -3.97 -4.16
CA ARG A 123 8.32 -5.25 -3.92
C ARG A 123 6.81 -5.10 -3.97
N ILE A 124 6.29 -4.10 -3.26
CA ILE A 124 4.84 -3.77 -3.23
C ILE A 124 4.34 -3.37 -4.62
N ILE A 125 5.11 -2.57 -5.37
CA ILE A 125 4.74 -2.17 -6.72
C ILE A 125 4.68 -3.40 -7.65
N CYS A 126 5.70 -4.25 -7.59
CA CYS A 126 5.77 -5.49 -8.37
C CYS A 126 4.61 -6.44 -8.07
N THR A 127 4.22 -6.59 -6.80
CA THR A 127 3.07 -7.43 -6.43
C THR A 127 1.78 -6.88 -7.01
N TYR A 128 1.53 -5.57 -6.95
CA TYR A 128 0.32 -4.99 -7.57
C TYR A 128 0.31 -5.16 -9.09
N THR A 129 1.45 -4.98 -9.77
CA THR A 129 1.52 -5.20 -11.22
C THR A 129 1.31 -6.67 -11.60
N ALA A 130 1.86 -7.61 -10.82
CA ALA A 130 1.68 -9.04 -11.05
C ALA A 130 0.21 -9.45 -10.85
N VAL A 131 -0.45 -8.97 -9.79
CA VAL A 131 -1.88 -9.21 -9.55
C VAL A 131 -2.73 -8.66 -10.69
N ALA A 132 -2.43 -7.47 -11.21
CA ALA A 132 -3.14 -6.93 -12.37
C ALA A 132 -3.01 -7.81 -13.63
N ILE A 133 -1.81 -8.35 -13.88
CA ILE A 133 -1.57 -9.29 -14.99
C ILE A 133 -2.36 -10.59 -14.78
N VAL A 134 -2.35 -11.14 -13.56
CA VAL A 134 -3.10 -12.38 -13.24
C VAL A 134 -4.60 -12.16 -13.43
N ILE A 135 -5.15 -11.06 -12.93
CA ILE A 135 -6.58 -10.71 -13.11
C ILE A 135 -6.91 -10.62 -14.60
N TYR A 136 -6.06 -9.97 -15.40
CA TYR A 136 -6.23 -9.91 -16.85
C TYR A 136 -6.24 -11.31 -17.48
N MET A 137 -5.25 -12.16 -17.14
CA MET A 137 -5.12 -13.51 -17.70
C MET A 137 -6.29 -14.42 -17.33
N VAL A 138 -6.74 -14.39 -16.07
CA VAL A 138 -7.89 -15.18 -15.62
C VAL A 138 -9.16 -14.72 -16.33
N THR A 139 -9.39 -13.41 -16.41
CA THR A 139 -10.56 -12.84 -17.10
C THR A 139 -10.56 -13.22 -18.57
N TYR A 140 -9.41 -13.11 -19.25
CA TYR A 140 -9.25 -13.52 -20.64
C TYR A 140 -9.55 -15.01 -20.83
N ASN A 141 -9.00 -15.89 -19.98
CA ASN A 141 -9.21 -17.33 -20.10
C ASN A 141 -10.68 -17.71 -19.91
N ILE A 142 -11.38 -17.12 -18.94
CA ILE A 142 -12.81 -17.37 -18.72
C ILE A 142 -13.62 -16.99 -19.97
N VAL A 143 -13.36 -15.82 -20.54
CA VAL A 143 -14.04 -15.36 -21.76
C VAL A 143 -13.74 -16.28 -22.96
N ASN A 144 -12.47 -16.69 -23.11
CA ASN A 144 -12.05 -17.55 -24.21
C ASN A 144 -12.64 -18.96 -24.12
N GLU A 145 -12.70 -19.57 -22.94
CA GLU A 145 -13.33 -20.88 -22.73
C GLU A 145 -14.80 -20.85 -23.12
N VAL A 146 -15.56 -19.85 -22.63
CA VAL A 146 -16.98 -19.69 -22.98
C VAL A 146 -17.17 -19.58 -24.50
N HIS A 147 -16.33 -18.78 -25.16
CA HIS A 147 -16.38 -18.63 -26.62
C HIS A 147 -15.99 -19.91 -27.36
N TYR A 148 -14.97 -20.64 -26.89
CA TYR A 148 -14.52 -21.90 -27.48
C TYR A 148 -15.61 -22.98 -27.46
N TRP A 149 -16.24 -23.22 -26.31
CA TRP A 149 -17.30 -24.21 -26.18
C TRP A 149 -18.51 -23.88 -27.06
N HIS A 150 -18.84 -22.61 -27.18
CA HIS A 150 -19.90 -22.16 -28.10
C HIS A 150 -19.55 -22.46 -29.57
N ARG A 151 -18.30 -22.18 -29.98
CA ARG A 151 -17.83 -22.42 -31.35
C ARG A 151 -17.76 -23.91 -31.69
N VAL A 152 -17.23 -24.75 -30.79
CA VAL A 152 -17.14 -26.21 -30.99
C VAL A 152 -18.52 -26.82 -31.20
N LEU A 153 -19.50 -26.42 -30.39
CA LEU A 153 -20.88 -26.90 -30.53
C LEU A 153 -21.46 -26.57 -31.91
N ASN A 154 -21.28 -25.33 -32.37
CA ASN A 154 -21.75 -24.90 -33.69
C ASN A 154 -21.02 -25.61 -34.85
N LEU A 155 -19.71 -25.82 -34.73
CA LEU A 155 -18.92 -26.51 -35.75
C LEU A 155 -19.26 -28.00 -35.86
N LEU A 156 -19.50 -28.68 -34.73
CA LEU A 156 -19.95 -30.07 -34.73
C LEU A 156 -21.27 -30.21 -35.48
N LEU A 157 -22.24 -29.33 -35.22
CA LEU A 157 -23.53 -29.33 -35.92
C LEU A 157 -23.36 -29.18 -37.44
N VAL A 158 -22.56 -28.21 -37.89
CA VAL A 158 -22.29 -27.96 -39.33
C VAL A 158 -21.50 -29.11 -39.96
N ARG A 159 -20.62 -29.79 -39.23
CA ARG A 159 -19.83 -30.90 -39.77
C ARG A 159 -20.67 -32.14 -40.00
N ILE A 160 -21.59 -32.45 -39.08
CA ILE A 160 -22.52 -33.57 -39.23
C ILE A 160 -23.50 -33.27 -40.38
N GLU A 161 -23.91 -32.01 -40.55
CA GLU A 161 -24.75 -31.57 -41.68
C GLU A 161 -24.06 -31.80 -43.03
N ASN A 162 -22.78 -31.43 -43.14
CA ASN A 162 -22.00 -31.67 -44.35
C ASN A 162 -21.76 -33.16 -44.65
N LEU A 163 -21.62 -33.99 -43.62
CA LEU A 163 -21.52 -35.45 -43.76
C LEU A 163 -22.83 -36.05 -44.29
N ALA A 164 -23.95 -35.59 -43.74
CA ALA A 164 -25.28 -36.00 -44.18
C ALA A 164 -25.57 -35.58 -45.63
N ASN A 165 -25.18 -34.37 -46.03
CA ASN A 165 -25.24 -33.89 -47.42
C ASN A 165 -24.41 -34.76 -48.38
N LYS A 166 -23.29 -35.32 -47.93
CA LYS A 166 -22.36 -36.13 -48.76
C LYS A 166 -22.80 -37.58 -48.93
N ILE A 167 -23.45 -38.14 -47.92
CA ILE A 167 -24.00 -39.51 -47.98
C ILE A 167 -25.12 -39.59 -49.03
N GLY A 168 -25.93 -38.53 -49.15
CA GLY A 168 -26.96 -38.42 -50.17
C GLY A 168 -28.08 -39.48 -50.06
N GLY A 169 -29.18 -39.27 -50.77
CA GLY A 169 -30.39 -40.10 -50.68
C GLY A 169 -31.26 -39.81 -49.45
N ASP A 170 -32.30 -40.63 -49.24
CA ASP A 170 -33.28 -40.47 -48.15
C ASP A 170 -32.66 -40.46 -46.74
N THR A 171 -31.57 -41.20 -46.55
CA THR A 171 -30.83 -41.24 -45.27
C THR A 171 -30.06 -39.96 -44.99
N GLY A 172 -29.49 -39.30 -46.00
CA GLY A 172 -28.81 -38.01 -45.84
C GLY A 172 -29.80 -36.87 -45.51
N GLN A 173 -30.91 -36.80 -46.23
CA GLN A 173 -31.97 -35.81 -46.00
C GLN A 173 -32.60 -35.95 -44.61
N SER A 174 -32.90 -37.16 -44.16
CA SER A 174 -33.45 -37.41 -42.83
C SER A 174 -32.49 -37.00 -41.70
N VAL A 175 -31.17 -37.18 -41.87
CA VAL A 175 -30.17 -36.73 -40.88
C VAL A 175 -30.05 -35.20 -40.85
N ILE A 176 -30.11 -34.51 -41.99
CA ILE A 176 -30.09 -33.03 -42.04
C ILE A 176 -31.33 -32.46 -41.36
N GLU A 177 -32.48 -33.07 -41.62
CA GLU A 177 -33.75 -32.69 -40.98
C GLU A 177 -33.66 -32.91 -39.46
N GLN A 178 -33.11 -34.05 -39.02
CA GLN A 178 -32.82 -34.30 -37.60
C GLN A 178 -31.83 -33.31 -36.97
N LEU A 179 -30.81 -32.86 -37.71
CA LEU A 179 -29.86 -31.85 -37.22
C LEU A 179 -30.46 -30.46 -37.13
N ASN A 180 -31.31 -30.07 -38.08
CA ASN A 180 -32.06 -28.82 -37.99
C ASN A 180 -33.06 -28.86 -36.83
N ILE A 181 -33.72 -30.00 -36.63
CA ILE A 181 -34.55 -30.24 -35.44
C ILE A 181 -33.71 -30.16 -34.17
N LEU A 182 -32.50 -30.74 -34.14
CA LEU A 182 -31.60 -30.67 -32.98
C LEU A 182 -31.11 -29.24 -32.72
N ARG A 183 -30.77 -28.47 -33.76
CA ARG A 183 -30.39 -27.05 -33.65
C ARG A 183 -31.55 -26.22 -33.10
N ILE A 184 -32.76 -26.45 -33.62
CA ILE A 184 -33.99 -25.85 -33.09
C ILE A 184 -34.18 -26.27 -31.64
N TYR A 185 -34.05 -27.55 -31.29
CA TYR A 185 -34.20 -28.04 -29.93
C TYR A 185 -33.18 -27.44 -28.96
N ILE A 186 -31.91 -27.35 -29.34
CA ILE A 186 -30.86 -26.69 -28.55
C ILE A 186 -31.22 -25.21 -28.35
N HIS A 187 -31.68 -24.52 -29.40
CA HIS A 187 -32.07 -23.12 -29.30
C HIS A 187 -33.36 -22.94 -28.47
N THR A 188 -34.34 -23.82 -28.62
CA THR A 188 -35.58 -23.86 -27.86
C THR A 188 -35.32 -24.18 -26.39
N VAL A 189 -34.41 -25.11 -26.07
CA VAL A 189 -33.98 -25.40 -24.70
C VAL A 189 -33.25 -24.20 -24.10
N TYR A 190 -32.39 -23.53 -24.88
CA TYR A 190 -31.71 -22.31 -24.44
C TYR A 190 -32.70 -21.16 -24.16
N VAL A 191 -33.65 -20.94 -25.07
CA VAL A 191 -34.72 -19.93 -24.90
C VAL A 191 -35.63 -20.32 -23.74
N CYS A 192 -36.01 -21.59 -23.60
CA CYS A 192 -36.81 -22.11 -22.49
C CYS A 192 -36.08 -21.94 -21.16
N PHE A 193 -34.78 -22.17 -21.11
CA PHE A 193 -33.95 -21.93 -19.93
C PHE A 193 -33.92 -20.44 -19.58
N ILE A 194 -33.72 -19.55 -20.55
CA ILE A 194 -33.77 -18.09 -20.32
C ILE A 194 -35.16 -17.69 -19.83
N VAL A 195 -36.23 -18.16 -20.45
CA VAL A 195 -37.61 -17.86 -20.06
C VAL A 195 -37.94 -18.43 -18.68
N ALA A 196 -37.49 -19.64 -18.34
CA ALA A 196 -37.67 -20.23 -17.02
C ALA A 196 -36.89 -19.45 -15.96
N MET A 197 -35.66 -19.01 -16.27
CA MET A 197 -34.88 -18.14 -15.39
C MET A 197 -35.54 -16.77 -15.20
N THR A 198 -36.07 -16.15 -16.25
CA THR A 198 -36.75 -14.86 -16.13
C THR A 198 -38.10 -14.99 -15.43
N LEU A 199 -38.85 -16.06 -15.68
CA LEU A 199 -40.13 -16.35 -15.03
C LEU A 199 -39.93 -16.70 -13.55
N THR A 200 -38.94 -17.52 -13.20
CA THR A 200 -38.62 -17.81 -11.79
C THR A 200 -38.16 -16.55 -11.07
N MET A 201 -37.33 -15.72 -11.69
CA MET A 201 -36.96 -14.41 -11.14
C MET A 201 -38.17 -13.49 -10.97
N LEU A 202 -39.09 -13.46 -11.94
CA LEU A 202 -40.31 -12.67 -11.87
C LEU A 202 -41.26 -13.20 -10.78
N LEU A 203 -41.46 -14.51 -10.70
CA LEU A 203 -42.27 -15.17 -9.66
C LEU A 203 -41.67 -14.95 -8.28
N HIS A 204 -40.36 -15.06 -8.13
CA HIS A 204 -39.68 -14.69 -6.88
C HIS A 204 -39.85 -13.21 -6.56
N ALA A 205 -39.75 -12.31 -7.54
CA ALA A 205 -39.98 -10.89 -7.34
C ALA A 205 -41.44 -10.60 -6.93
N ILE A 206 -42.42 -11.24 -7.56
CA ILE A 206 -43.85 -11.13 -7.20
C ILE A 206 -44.10 -11.73 -5.82
N ASN A 207 -43.53 -12.88 -5.49
CA ASN A 207 -43.65 -13.50 -4.17
C ASN A 207 -43.02 -12.64 -3.08
N ILE A 208 -41.86 -12.04 -3.35
CA ILE A 208 -41.22 -11.07 -2.44
C ILE A 208 -42.11 -9.83 -2.31
N LEU A 209 -42.70 -9.32 -3.38
CA LEU A 209 -43.60 -8.16 -3.35
C LEU A 209 -44.87 -8.46 -2.54
N LEU A 210 -45.52 -9.60 -2.78
CA LEU A 210 -46.70 -10.06 -2.03
C LEU A 210 -46.37 -10.29 -0.56
N MET A 211 -45.21 -10.89 -0.27
CA MET A 211 -44.68 -11.02 1.08
C MET A 211 -44.50 -9.63 1.72
N VAL A 212 -43.85 -8.68 1.05
CA VAL A 212 -43.67 -7.32 1.57
C VAL A 212 -45.00 -6.61 1.83
N ILE A 213 -46.01 -6.80 0.97
CA ILE A 213 -47.34 -6.21 1.15
C ILE A 213 -48.06 -6.85 2.35
N ASN A 214 -48.06 -8.18 2.47
CA ASN A 214 -48.73 -8.90 3.55
C ASN A 214 -48.05 -8.72 4.91
N TYR A 215 -46.71 -8.63 4.94
CA TYR A 215 -45.93 -8.42 6.16
C TYR A 215 -45.64 -6.93 6.44
N ARG A 216 -46.15 -5.99 5.60
CA ARG A 216 -46.06 -4.54 5.82
C ARG A 216 -46.51 -4.09 7.22
N PRO A 217 -47.67 -4.52 7.77
CA PRO A 217 -48.09 -4.07 9.10
C PRO A 217 -47.10 -4.52 10.18
N LEU A 218 -46.54 -5.73 10.07
CA LEU A 218 -45.51 -6.22 10.98
C LEU A 218 -44.23 -5.37 10.90
N GLY A 219 -43.80 -5.03 9.69
CA GLY A 219 -42.68 -4.13 9.44
C GLY A 219 -42.91 -2.73 10.04
N VAL A 220 -44.10 -2.16 9.84
CA VAL A 220 -44.48 -0.85 10.40
C VAL A 220 -44.48 -0.90 11.93
N VAL A 221 -45.10 -1.91 12.54
CA VAL A 221 -45.12 -2.07 14.01
C VAL A 221 -43.71 -2.27 14.57
N SER A 222 -42.87 -3.10 13.94
CA SER A 222 -41.48 -3.26 14.38
C SER A 222 -40.68 -1.96 14.27
N GLY A 223 -40.89 -1.19 13.19
CA GLY A 223 -40.25 0.10 12.97
C GLY A 223 -40.69 1.17 13.97
N THR A 224 -41.98 1.22 14.32
CA THR A 224 -42.47 2.15 15.35
C THR A 224 -41.93 1.80 16.73
N LEU A 225 -41.81 0.51 17.08
CA LEU A 225 -41.21 0.07 18.34
C LEU A 225 -39.72 0.45 18.43
N LEU A 226 -38.94 0.25 17.37
CA LEU A 226 -37.53 0.67 17.32
C LEU A 226 -37.39 2.19 17.42
N LEU A 227 -38.25 2.95 16.74
CA LEU A 227 -38.27 4.40 16.82
C LEU A 227 -38.60 4.86 18.25
N ALA A 228 -39.61 4.25 18.88
CA ALA A 228 -39.97 4.54 20.28
C ALA A 228 -38.80 4.23 21.23
N GLN A 229 -38.13 3.09 21.06
CA GLN A 229 -36.91 2.75 21.82
C GLN A 229 -35.82 3.82 21.64
N PHE A 230 -35.55 4.24 20.41
CA PHE A 230 -34.55 5.27 20.11
C PHE A 230 -34.89 6.62 20.77
N ILE A 231 -36.14 7.05 20.67
CA ILE A 231 -36.64 8.29 21.27
C ILE A 231 -36.52 8.24 22.79
N LEU A 232 -36.96 7.15 23.43
CA LEU A 232 -36.90 7.00 24.89
C LEU A 232 -35.46 6.99 25.41
N VAL A 233 -34.54 6.31 24.71
CA VAL A 233 -33.12 6.34 25.07
C VAL A 233 -32.57 7.77 24.98
N LYS A 234 -32.86 8.49 23.90
CA LYS A 234 -32.33 9.85 23.68
C LYS A 234 -32.92 10.91 24.60
N LEU A 235 -34.23 10.86 24.86
CA LEU A 235 -34.96 11.91 25.57
C LEU A 235 -35.14 11.63 27.07
N VAL A 236 -35.42 10.38 27.44
CA VAL A 236 -35.83 10.02 28.82
C VAL A 236 -34.69 9.40 29.61
N PHE A 237 -33.96 8.43 29.03
CA PHE A 237 -32.97 7.64 29.77
C PHE A 237 -31.57 8.25 29.77
N ASN A 238 -31.21 9.02 28.74
CA ASN A 238 -29.88 9.60 28.63
C ASN A 238 -29.69 10.76 29.63
N SER A 239 -28.78 10.58 30.59
CA SER A 239 -28.45 11.63 31.56
C SER A 239 -27.49 12.66 30.95
N LYS A 240 -27.78 13.96 31.14
CA LYS A 240 -26.89 15.07 30.72
C LYS A 240 -25.54 15.07 31.45
N TYR A 241 -25.41 14.34 32.55
CA TYR A 241 -24.19 14.27 33.39
C TYR A 241 -23.21 13.16 33.00
N SER A 242 -23.36 12.54 31.82
CA SER A 242 -22.43 11.54 31.31
C SER A 242 -21.11 12.20 30.86
N THR A 243 -20.33 12.71 31.81
CA THR A 243 -18.98 13.23 31.57
C THR A 243 -17.94 12.14 31.83
N MET A 244 -16.98 12.02 30.89
CA MET A 244 -15.77 11.17 30.92
C MET A 244 -15.86 9.88 31.75
N GLY A 245 -16.45 8.84 31.17
CA GLY A 245 -16.24 7.45 31.59
C GLY A 245 -17.23 6.86 32.60
N LYS A 246 -18.22 7.63 33.08
CA LYS A 246 -19.32 7.12 33.93
C LYS A 246 -20.65 7.21 33.18
N ILE A 247 -21.22 6.06 32.84
CA ILE A 247 -22.54 5.96 32.19
C ILE A 247 -23.61 6.11 33.28
N ALA A 248 -24.42 7.17 33.21
CA ALA A 248 -25.52 7.42 34.13
C ALA A 248 -26.88 7.35 33.40
N ILE A 249 -27.83 6.60 33.96
CA ILE A 249 -29.18 6.39 33.42
C ILE A 249 -30.17 7.18 34.28
N ASN A 250 -30.96 8.05 33.65
CA ASN A 250 -32.07 8.74 34.31
C ASN A 250 -33.31 7.83 34.37
N ASN A 251 -34.13 7.96 35.42
CA ASN A 251 -35.39 7.22 35.59
C ASN A 251 -35.27 5.69 35.44
N ARG A 252 -34.39 5.11 36.26
CA ARG A 252 -34.04 3.67 36.24
C ARG A 252 -35.24 2.72 36.30
N HIS A 253 -36.30 3.06 37.04
CA HIS A 253 -37.51 2.22 37.12
C HIS A 253 -38.26 2.13 35.79
N VAL A 254 -38.43 3.26 35.10
CA VAL A 254 -39.09 3.31 33.78
C VAL A 254 -38.27 2.55 32.75
N TYR A 255 -36.94 2.66 32.83
CA TYR A 255 -36.03 1.89 31.99
C TYR A 255 -36.20 0.39 32.17
N PHE A 256 -36.22 -0.11 33.41
CA PHE A 256 -36.39 -1.55 33.67
C PHE A 256 -37.76 -2.07 33.21
N ASN A 257 -38.83 -1.32 33.46
CA ASN A 257 -40.17 -1.70 33.00
C ASN A 257 -40.25 -1.76 31.46
N TRP A 258 -39.72 -0.73 30.79
CA TRP A 258 -39.65 -0.70 29.32
C TRP A 258 -38.81 -1.84 28.74
N ALA A 259 -37.65 -2.12 29.34
CA ALA A 259 -36.78 -3.21 28.91
C ALA A 259 -37.46 -4.58 29.06
N TYR A 260 -38.24 -4.78 30.12
CA TYR A 260 -39.02 -6.00 30.33
C TYR A 260 -40.09 -6.20 29.24
N PHE A 261 -40.90 -5.17 28.94
CA PHE A 261 -41.89 -5.24 27.87
C PHE A 261 -41.26 -5.47 26.48
N MET A 262 -40.11 -4.85 26.22
CA MET A 262 -39.41 -4.96 24.93
C MET A 262 -38.57 -6.24 24.79
N PHE A 263 -38.46 -7.06 25.83
CA PHE A 263 -37.61 -8.25 25.82
C PHE A 263 -37.93 -9.19 24.64
N TYR A 264 -39.20 -9.57 24.48
CA TYR A 264 -39.62 -10.47 23.40
C TYR A 264 -39.35 -9.87 22.01
N PHE A 265 -39.67 -8.59 21.82
CA PHE A 265 -39.39 -7.89 20.56
C PHE A 265 -37.88 -7.88 20.24
N ASN A 266 -37.04 -7.58 21.23
CA ASN A 266 -35.59 -7.55 21.07
C ASN A 266 -35.00 -8.92 20.76
N VAL A 267 -35.59 -10.02 21.26
CA VAL A 267 -35.18 -11.39 20.90
C VAL A 267 -35.44 -11.65 19.41
N PHE A 268 -36.64 -11.35 18.91
CA PHE A 268 -36.96 -11.52 17.48
C PHE A 268 -36.10 -10.63 16.59
N TRP A 269 -35.93 -9.36 16.96
CA TRP A 269 -35.04 -8.44 16.25
C TRP A 269 -33.59 -8.91 16.27
N GLY A 270 -33.14 -9.51 17.37
CA GLY A 270 -31.83 -10.14 17.51
C GLY A 270 -31.60 -11.28 16.53
N ILE A 271 -32.60 -12.15 16.30
CA ILE A 271 -32.52 -13.24 15.31
C ILE A 271 -32.41 -12.67 13.89
N VAL A 272 -33.24 -11.67 13.55
CA VAL A 272 -33.17 -11.00 12.24
C VAL A 272 -31.80 -10.35 12.03
N ALA A 273 -31.28 -9.67 13.05
CA ALA A 273 -29.96 -9.06 13.00
C ALA A 273 -28.84 -10.11 12.89
N ALA A 274 -28.97 -11.27 13.54
CA ALA A 274 -27.99 -12.36 13.44
C ALA A 274 -27.94 -12.97 12.03
N VAL A 275 -29.09 -13.17 11.39
CA VAL A 275 -29.17 -13.62 9.99
C VAL A 275 -28.55 -12.58 9.06
N PHE A 276 -28.91 -11.29 9.24
CA PHE A 276 -28.31 -10.21 8.46
C PHE A 276 -26.79 -10.13 8.65
N GLN A 277 -26.31 -10.31 9.88
CA GLN A 277 -24.89 -10.32 10.20
C GLN A 277 -24.17 -11.50 9.53
N LEU A 278 -24.79 -12.68 9.47
CA LEU A 278 -24.23 -13.84 8.77
C LEU A 278 -24.08 -13.56 7.27
N VAL A 279 -25.14 -13.04 6.64
CA VAL A 279 -25.13 -12.71 5.21
C VAL A 279 -24.12 -11.60 4.92
N ALA A 280 -24.11 -10.53 5.72
CA ALA A 280 -23.15 -9.44 5.57
C ALA A 280 -21.71 -9.93 5.78
N ALA A 281 -21.46 -10.78 6.77
CA ALA A 281 -20.13 -11.37 6.99
C ALA A 281 -19.69 -12.23 5.81
N ALA A 282 -20.58 -13.04 5.23
CA ALA A 282 -20.28 -13.85 4.04
C ALA A 282 -19.97 -13.00 2.81
N VAL A 283 -20.78 -11.96 2.54
CA VAL A 283 -20.54 -11.04 1.41
C VAL A 283 -19.22 -10.29 1.59
N LEU A 284 -18.97 -9.75 2.79
CA LEU A 284 -17.71 -9.07 3.10
C LEU A 284 -16.53 -10.03 3.01
N ALA A 285 -16.67 -11.30 3.43
CA ALA A 285 -15.64 -12.32 3.28
C ALA A 285 -15.23 -12.47 1.81
N VAL A 286 -16.19 -12.68 0.91
CA VAL A 286 -15.92 -12.86 -0.53
C VAL A 286 -15.32 -11.61 -1.14
N CYS A 287 -15.85 -10.42 -0.81
CA CYS A 287 -15.33 -9.16 -1.33
C CYS A 287 -13.89 -8.87 -0.87
N PHE A 288 -13.55 -9.21 0.37
CA PHE A 288 -12.24 -8.92 0.96
C PHE A 288 -11.25 -10.09 0.90
N LEU A 289 -11.66 -11.27 0.45
CA LEU A 289 -10.79 -12.45 0.33
C LEU A 289 -9.51 -12.18 -0.48
N SER A 290 -9.61 -11.32 -1.49
CA SER A 290 -8.48 -10.95 -2.35
C SER A 290 -7.50 -9.95 -1.70
N ARG A 291 -7.86 -9.33 -0.57
CA ARG A 291 -7.08 -8.27 0.06
C ARG A 291 -6.36 -8.77 1.31
N LEU A 292 -5.02 -8.69 1.29
CA LEU A 292 -4.15 -9.08 2.40
C LEU A 292 -4.11 -8.05 3.56
N ASP A 293 -4.55 -6.81 3.31
CA ASP A 293 -4.58 -5.75 4.33
C ASP A 293 -5.59 -6.02 5.46
N TRP A 294 -6.58 -6.89 5.21
CA TRP A 294 -7.71 -7.12 6.10
C TRP A 294 -7.67 -8.54 6.64
N CYS A 295 -7.77 -8.69 7.95
CA CYS A 295 -7.87 -10.00 8.58
C CYS A 295 -9.34 -10.41 8.69
N PHE A 296 -9.64 -11.65 8.28
CA PHE A 296 -10.98 -12.21 8.40
C PHE A 296 -11.36 -12.54 9.85
N PHE A 297 -10.37 -12.93 10.66
CA PHE A 297 -10.57 -13.36 12.03
C PHE A 297 -10.59 -12.19 13.03
N PRO A 298 -11.28 -12.34 14.19
CA PRO A 298 -11.22 -11.34 15.24
C PRO A 298 -9.79 -11.21 15.80
N LYS A 299 -9.47 -10.07 16.43
CA LYS A 299 -8.11 -9.71 16.86
C LYS A 299 -7.31 -10.78 17.61
N ARG A 300 -7.98 -11.60 18.41
CA ARG A 300 -7.31 -12.68 19.18
C ARG A 300 -6.87 -13.86 18.31
N PHE A 301 -7.47 -14.03 17.14
CA PHE A 301 -7.25 -15.12 16.20
C PHE A 301 -6.65 -14.63 14.86
N GLU A 302 -6.08 -13.43 14.83
CA GLU A 302 -5.39 -12.89 13.63
C GLU A 302 -4.26 -13.80 13.14
N PHE A 303 -3.64 -14.57 14.04
CA PHE A 303 -2.59 -15.53 13.70
C PHE A 303 -3.07 -16.71 12.84
N LEU A 304 -4.38 -16.97 12.77
CA LEU A 304 -4.95 -18.01 11.89
C LEU A 304 -5.02 -17.55 10.43
N ASP A 305 -4.92 -16.25 10.17
CA ASP A 305 -4.87 -15.69 8.81
C ASP A 305 -3.41 -15.60 8.34
N GLU A 306 -2.96 -16.62 7.63
CA GLU A 306 -1.59 -16.66 7.09
C GLU A 306 -1.32 -15.52 6.11
N GLY A 307 -2.32 -15.13 5.30
CA GLY A 307 -2.18 -14.07 4.30
C GLY A 307 -1.97 -12.71 4.97
N HIS A 308 -2.80 -12.38 5.95
CA HIS A 308 -2.65 -11.15 6.72
C HIS A 308 -1.34 -11.14 7.53
N PHE A 309 -1.00 -12.26 8.19
CA PHE A 309 0.21 -12.38 8.99
C PHE A 309 1.48 -12.18 8.14
N ALA A 310 1.54 -12.79 6.95
CA ALA A 310 2.65 -12.61 6.01
C ALA A 310 2.77 -11.15 5.53
N TYR A 311 1.65 -10.49 5.24
CA TYR A 311 1.63 -9.08 4.85
C TYR A 311 2.14 -8.16 5.97
N VAL A 312 1.67 -8.34 7.19
CA VAL A 312 2.14 -7.58 8.36
C VAL A 312 3.62 -7.84 8.60
N GLY A 313 4.08 -9.09 8.49
CA GLY A 313 5.49 -9.46 8.57
C GLY A 313 6.35 -8.74 7.53
N LEU A 314 5.91 -8.71 6.27
CA LEU A 314 6.58 -7.97 5.19
C LEU A 314 6.70 -6.47 5.54
N LEU A 315 5.61 -5.84 6.01
CA LEU A 315 5.63 -4.43 6.40
C LEU A 315 6.60 -4.14 7.55
N TYR A 316 6.69 -5.03 8.56
CA TYR A 316 7.64 -4.88 9.65
C TYR A 316 9.10 -4.96 9.17
N ILE A 317 9.41 -5.93 8.31
CA ILE A 317 10.76 -6.10 7.73
C ILE A 317 11.10 -4.89 6.85
N GLU A 318 10.18 -4.45 6.00
CA GLU A 318 10.39 -3.27 5.15
C GLU A 318 10.61 -2.01 5.98
N ASN A 319 9.80 -1.78 7.02
CA ASN A 319 10.02 -0.65 7.92
C ASN A 319 11.36 -0.74 8.67
N ALA A 320 11.78 -1.93 9.12
CA ALA A 320 13.04 -2.09 9.83
C ALA A 320 14.26 -1.79 8.96
N HIS A 321 14.27 -2.26 7.70
CA HIS A 321 15.42 -2.10 6.80
C HIS A 321 15.39 -0.82 5.96
N THR A 322 14.21 -0.30 5.63
CA THR A 322 14.06 0.81 4.67
C THR A 322 13.51 2.09 5.29
N ASN A 323 13.54 2.22 6.62
CA ASN A 323 13.10 3.44 7.31
C ASN A 323 13.84 4.68 6.76
N PRO A 324 13.14 5.66 6.16
CA PRO A 324 13.77 6.82 5.53
C PRO A 324 14.47 7.74 6.54
N VAL A 325 13.99 7.79 7.79
CA VAL A 325 14.62 8.57 8.87
C VAL A 325 15.95 7.94 9.28
N MET A 326 15.98 6.62 9.45
CA MET A 326 17.22 5.91 9.79
C MET A 326 18.24 5.99 8.64
N ARG A 327 17.82 5.77 7.39
CA ARG A 327 18.72 5.81 6.22
C ARG A 327 19.31 7.20 5.99
N SER A 328 18.49 8.26 6.08
CA SER A 328 18.98 9.65 6.01
C SER A 328 19.93 10.00 7.15
N PHE A 329 19.66 9.55 8.38
CA PHE A 329 20.57 9.73 9.51
C PHE A 329 21.93 9.05 9.30
N LEU A 330 21.93 7.79 8.86
CA LEU A 330 23.15 7.06 8.54
C LEU A 330 23.93 7.70 7.39
N ALA A 331 23.24 8.20 6.35
CA ALA A 331 23.86 8.92 5.25
C ALA A 331 24.58 10.19 5.74
N LEU A 332 23.93 11.00 6.59
CA LEU A 332 24.55 12.18 7.21
C LEU A 332 25.77 11.81 8.05
N LEU A 333 25.70 10.71 8.81
CA LEU A 333 26.83 10.23 9.60
C LEU A 333 28.00 9.80 8.71
N LEU A 334 27.74 8.99 7.68
CA LEU A 334 28.76 8.50 6.75
C LEU A 334 29.43 9.67 6.02
N ASP A 335 28.66 10.61 5.49
CA ASP A 335 29.17 11.82 4.84
C ASP A 335 30.03 12.64 5.80
N SER A 336 29.56 12.86 7.03
CA SER A 336 30.35 13.60 8.03
C SER A 336 31.67 12.91 8.41
N THR A 337 31.69 11.57 8.44
CA THR A 337 32.92 10.80 8.71
C THR A 337 33.87 10.80 7.51
N ALA A 338 33.34 10.75 6.28
CA ALA A 338 34.12 10.82 5.06
C ALA A 338 34.76 12.21 4.89
N GLU A 339 34.03 13.29 5.19
CA GLU A 339 34.56 14.65 5.20
C GLU A 339 35.71 14.82 6.20
N ARG A 340 35.54 14.30 7.43
CA ARG A 340 36.60 14.29 8.45
C ARG A 340 37.85 13.54 8.01
N ARG A 341 37.69 12.39 7.34
CA ARG A 341 38.84 11.61 6.80
C ARG A 341 39.56 12.33 5.67
N ARG A 342 38.86 13.15 4.89
CA ARG A 342 39.42 13.92 3.77
C ARG A 342 40.13 15.22 4.20
N GLY A 343 40.29 15.48 5.51
CA GLY A 343 40.93 16.69 6.03
C GLY A 343 40.17 18.00 5.72
N ARG A 344 39.00 17.91 5.09
CA ARG A 344 38.14 19.07 4.82
C ARG A 344 37.34 19.37 6.07
N CYS A 345 37.87 20.28 6.88
CA CYS A 345 37.11 20.83 7.99
C CYS A 345 35.96 21.67 7.42
N HIS A 346 34.77 21.07 7.38
CA HIS A 346 33.46 21.72 7.35
C HIS A 346 33.27 22.87 6.34
N SER A 347 33.00 22.54 5.07
CA SER A 347 32.47 23.55 4.12
C SER A 347 31.33 23.06 3.22
N ARG A 348 30.58 22.02 3.60
CA ARG A 348 29.43 21.54 2.81
C ARG A 348 28.11 21.33 3.53
N LEU A 349 28.04 21.44 4.86
CA LEU A 349 26.73 21.41 5.53
C LEU A 349 25.83 22.62 5.20
N VAL A 350 26.42 23.67 4.61
CA VAL A 350 25.73 24.86 4.08
C VAL A 350 25.38 24.71 2.59
N GLY A 351 26.04 23.79 1.86
CA GLY A 351 25.88 23.60 0.41
C GLY A 351 24.64 22.82 0.00
N PHE A 352 23.91 22.19 0.94
CA PHE A 352 22.65 21.52 0.62
C PHE A 352 21.46 22.50 0.49
N ALA A 353 21.65 23.78 0.83
CA ALA A 353 20.62 24.81 0.80
C ALA A 353 20.93 26.00 -0.13
N LEU A 354 22.13 26.08 -0.73
CA LEU A 354 22.54 27.21 -1.57
C LEU A 354 22.98 26.73 -2.95
N LYS A 355 22.64 27.53 -3.98
CA LYS A 355 23.01 27.28 -5.38
C LYS A 355 24.54 27.15 -5.51
N PRO A 356 25.04 26.27 -6.39
CA PRO A 356 26.47 25.96 -6.52
C PRO A 356 27.36 27.17 -6.80
N GLU A 357 26.84 28.21 -7.45
CA GLU A 357 27.60 29.44 -7.78
C GLU A 357 28.06 30.24 -6.55
N GLN A 358 27.29 30.24 -5.45
CA GLN A 358 27.63 31.03 -4.25
C GLN A 358 28.60 30.33 -3.30
N ALA A 359 28.76 29.00 -3.44
CA ALA A 359 29.67 28.22 -2.59
C ALA A 359 31.14 28.37 -3.02
N ASP A 360 31.39 28.61 -4.31
CA ASP A 360 32.74 28.79 -4.86
C ASP A 360 33.34 30.15 -4.52
N GLU A 361 32.52 31.19 -4.35
CA GLU A 361 32.97 32.54 -4.00
C GLU A 361 33.48 32.62 -2.55
N PHE A 362 32.71 32.05 -1.61
CA PHE A 362 33.08 31.98 -0.19
C PHE A 362 34.36 31.15 0.04
N HIS A 363 34.58 30.09 -0.76
CA HIS A 363 35.77 29.26 -0.64
C HIS A 363 37.05 29.96 -1.12
N LYS A 364 36.94 30.85 -2.12
CA LYS A 364 38.05 31.67 -2.64
C LYS A 364 38.42 32.83 -1.71
N GLU A 365 37.47 33.32 -0.93
CA GLU A 365 37.71 34.35 0.09
C GLU A 365 38.48 33.78 1.29
N TRP A 366 38.12 32.56 1.73
CA TRP A 366 38.79 31.87 2.85
C TRP A 366 40.23 31.43 2.54
N LEU A 367 40.56 31.16 1.27
CA LEU A 367 41.92 30.82 0.82
C LEU A 367 42.86 32.03 0.72
N ARG A 368 42.35 33.26 0.88
CA ARG A 368 43.10 34.50 0.68
C ARG A 368 43.70 35.07 1.98
N ASP A 369 43.43 34.46 3.14
CA ASP A 369 43.99 34.90 4.42
C ASP A 369 45.50 34.56 4.51
N PRO A 370 46.42 35.55 4.60
CA PRO A 370 47.86 35.33 4.57
C PRO A 370 48.47 34.79 5.88
N SER A 371 47.65 34.48 6.88
CA SER A 371 48.11 34.18 8.25
C SER A 371 48.72 32.77 8.43
N PHE A 372 48.97 32.03 7.33
CA PHE A 372 49.48 30.66 7.38
C PHE A 372 50.73 30.44 6.52
N SER A 373 51.74 31.30 6.69
CA SER A 373 53.13 30.97 6.33
C SER A 373 53.95 30.80 7.62
N ALA A 374 53.79 29.66 8.29
CA ALA A 374 54.61 29.29 9.44
C ALA A 374 55.49 28.07 9.12
N SER A 375 56.76 28.19 9.52
CA SER A 375 57.87 27.22 9.37
C SER A 375 57.53 25.82 9.93
N PRO A 376 58.15 24.73 9.42
CA PRO A 376 57.64 23.35 9.58
C PRO A 376 57.62 22.77 11.00
N GLU A 377 58.35 23.34 11.97
CA GLU A 377 58.55 22.72 13.30
C GLU A 377 57.48 23.11 14.34
N SER A 378 56.78 24.25 14.19
CA SER A 378 55.70 24.69 15.10
C SER A 378 54.29 24.34 14.64
N ALA A 379 54.15 23.68 13.48
CA ALA A 379 52.86 23.39 12.85
C ALA A 379 52.06 22.28 13.58
N GLY A 380 52.72 21.44 14.38
CA GLY A 380 52.10 20.34 15.14
C GLY A 380 51.22 20.82 16.29
N ASP A 381 51.77 21.67 17.16
CA ASP A 381 51.07 22.17 18.35
C ASP A 381 49.97 23.18 18.00
N VAL A 382 50.21 24.05 17.01
CA VAL A 382 49.20 25.01 16.54
C VAL A 382 48.01 24.29 15.90
N LYS A 383 48.23 23.22 15.11
CA LYS A 383 47.12 22.39 14.59
C LYS A 383 46.36 21.68 15.70
N PHE A 384 47.04 21.23 16.76
CA PHE A 384 46.42 20.53 17.88
C PHE A 384 45.54 21.46 18.71
N GLU A 385 46.02 22.66 19.05
CA GLU A 385 45.27 23.66 19.82
C GLU A 385 44.08 24.22 19.04
N VAL A 386 44.26 24.55 17.75
CA VAL A 386 43.17 25.00 16.88
C VAL A 386 42.08 23.92 16.76
N SER A 387 42.47 22.65 16.61
CA SER A 387 41.52 21.53 16.67
C SER A 387 40.79 21.43 18.01
N ARG A 388 41.47 21.66 19.13
CA ARG A 388 40.88 21.56 20.48
C ARG A 388 39.86 22.68 20.73
N SER A 389 40.18 23.90 20.32
CA SER A 389 39.32 25.09 20.39
C SER A 389 38.09 24.96 19.48
N PHE A 390 38.27 24.53 18.24
CA PHE A 390 37.16 24.30 17.30
C PHE A 390 36.19 23.23 17.81
N ASN A 391 36.72 22.13 18.34
CA ASN A 391 35.90 21.09 18.96
C ASN A 391 35.15 21.59 20.22
N ALA A 392 35.72 22.54 20.97
CA ALA A 392 35.04 23.15 22.12
C ALA A 392 33.84 24.01 21.70
N LYS A 393 33.98 24.81 20.64
CA LYS A 393 32.89 25.62 20.08
C LYS A 393 31.73 24.74 19.58
N ILE A 394 32.03 23.65 18.88
CA ILE A 394 31.01 22.68 18.43
C ILE A 394 30.30 22.03 19.63
N ARG A 395 31.04 21.63 20.68
CA ARG A 395 30.44 21.08 21.91
C ARG A 395 29.51 22.07 22.60
N ALA A 396 29.90 23.35 22.68
CA ALA A 396 29.06 24.39 23.26
C ALA A 396 27.76 24.58 22.47
N ARG A 397 27.84 24.67 21.13
CA ARG A 397 26.66 24.75 20.26
C ARG A 397 25.72 23.55 20.44
N ASN A 398 26.27 22.34 20.47
CA ASN A 398 25.46 21.13 20.64
C ASN A 398 24.77 21.07 22.01
N ARG A 399 25.42 21.56 23.08
CA ARG A 399 24.83 21.66 24.42
C ARG A 399 23.67 22.66 24.44
N TRP A 400 23.82 23.82 23.80
CA TRP A 400 22.75 24.81 23.68
C TRP A 400 21.58 24.30 22.85
N PHE A 401 21.83 23.66 21.71
CA PHE A 401 20.77 23.06 20.90
C PHE A 401 19.99 22.00 21.69
N LEU A 402 20.69 21.15 22.43
CA LEU A 402 20.09 20.15 23.29
C LEU A 402 19.21 20.77 24.40
N ALA A 403 19.67 21.85 25.04
CA ALA A 403 18.88 22.57 26.03
C ALA A 403 17.61 23.16 25.42
N LEU A 404 17.71 23.77 24.23
CA LEU A 404 16.57 24.31 23.50
C LEU A 404 15.55 23.22 23.11
N THR A 405 16.02 22.07 22.62
CA THR A 405 15.13 20.94 22.26
C THR A 405 14.39 20.42 23.50
N LEU A 406 15.08 20.29 24.63
CA LEU A 406 14.46 19.83 25.88
C LEU A 406 13.48 20.85 26.46
N ALA A 407 13.77 22.16 26.37
CA ALA A 407 12.89 23.20 26.84
C ALA A 407 11.55 23.21 26.07
N ARG A 408 11.59 22.98 24.76
CA ARG A 408 10.40 22.90 23.90
C ARG A 408 9.63 21.57 24.00
N ASN A 409 10.23 20.53 24.59
CA ASN A 409 9.65 19.18 24.64
C ASN A 409 9.80 18.58 26.06
N PRO A 410 8.94 18.95 27.03
CA PRO A 410 9.09 18.54 28.43
C PRO A 410 9.00 17.03 28.63
N ALA A 411 8.17 16.31 27.86
CA ALA A 411 8.05 14.85 27.92
C ALA A 411 9.39 14.13 27.65
N LEU A 412 10.23 14.68 26.76
CA LEU A 412 11.55 14.11 26.46
C LEU A 412 12.54 14.25 27.62
N GLN A 413 12.34 15.23 28.52
CA GLN A 413 13.21 15.40 29.68
C GLN A 413 13.10 14.22 30.64
N GLN A 414 11.88 13.79 30.94
CA GLN A 414 11.62 12.66 31.83
C GLN A 414 12.17 11.35 31.23
N GLN A 415 11.88 11.10 29.96
CA GLN A 415 12.39 9.92 29.25
C GLN A 415 13.92 9.90 29.23
N ARG A 416 14.57 11.03 28.91
CA ARG A 416 16.03 11.12 28.88
C ARG A 416 16.67 10.85 30.24
N ARG A 417 16.13 11.39 31.33
CA ARG A 417 16.64 11.12 32.69
C ARG A 417 16.61 9.63 33.00
N HIS A 418 15.50 8.96 32.69
CA HIS A 418 15.35 7.52 32.88
C HIS A 418 16.35 6.70 32.04
N TYR A 419 16.48 7.01 30.74
CA TYR A 419 17.44 6.36 29.85
C TYR A 419 18.89 6.56 30.30
N MET A 420 19.27 7.77 30.72
CA MET A 420 20.62 8.07 31.20
C MET A 420 20.95 7.33 32.50
N LYS A 421 19.98 7.22 33.43
CA LYS A 421 20.15 6.41 34.63
C LYS A 421 20.41 4.95 34.28
N ARG A 422 19.55 4.35 33.45
CA ARG A 422 19.70 2.96 32.96
C ARG A 422 21.03 2.74 32.25
N PHE A 423 21.44 3.67 31.38
CA PHE A 423 22.71 3.58 30.65
C PHE A 423 23.92 3.62 31.60
N ASN A 424 23.90 4.53 32.59
CA ASN A 424 24.95 4.61 33.60
C ASN A 424 25.02 3.34 34.46
N ASP A 425 23.88 2.76 34.81
CA ASP A 425 23.81 1.51 35.58
C ASP A 425 24.37 0.33 34.77
N LEU A 426 24.09 0.26 33.46
CA LEU A 426 24.70 -0.72 32.56
C LEU A 426 26.22 -0.54 32.44
N LEU A 427 26.70 0.71 32.35
CA LEU A 427 28.14 1.00 32.33
C LEU A 427 28.83 0.63 33.64
N LYS A 428 28.16 0.80 34.79
CA LYS A 428 28.66 0.36 36.09
C LYS A 428 28.75 -1.16 36.15
N ARG A 429 27.71 -1.88 35.70
CA ARG A 429 27.71 -3.36 35.59
C ARG A 429 28.80 -3.87 34.65
N ARG A 430 29.04 -3.21 33.51
CA ARG A 430 30.10 -3.62 32.57
C ARG A 430 31.49 -3.42 33.17
N ARG A 431 31.70 -2.32 33.90
CA ARG A 431 32.95 -2.05 34.63
C ARG A 431 33.20 -3.03 35.79
N SER A 432 32.15 -3.49 36.47
CA SER A 432 32.27 -4.50 37.52
C SER A 432 32.55 -5.91 36.97
N VAL A 433 32.10 -6.23 35.75
CA VAL A 433 32.35 -7.53 35.09
C VAL A 433 33.73 -7.59 34.42
N PHE A 434 34.28 -6.46 33.97
CA PHE A 434 35.63 -6.37 33.40
C PHE A 434 36.46 -5.29 34.10
N PRO A 435 37.05 -5.58 35.28
CA PRO A 435 37.68 -4.56 36.13
C PRO A 435 39.04 -4.02 35.63
N GLY A 436 39.47 -4.33 34.39
CA GLY A 436 40.84 -4.05 33.93
C GLY A 436 41.03 -3.30 32.59
N ARG A 437 39.97 -2.89 31.87
CA ARG A 437 40.15 -2.05 30.65
C ARG A 437 39.65 -0.62 30.89
N SER A 438 40.56 0.24 31.33
CA SER A 438 40.34 1.69 31.23
C SER A 438 40.38 2.09 29.74
N LEU A 439 39.49 2.99 29.33
CA LEU A 439 39.35 3.47 27.95
C LEU A 439 40.26 4.67 27.64
N ASP A 440 41.23 4.96 28.50
CA ASP A 440 42.19 6.06 28.31
C ASP A 440 43.52 5.48 27.83
N GLY A 441 43.58 5.13 26.54
CA GLY A 441 44.85 4.76 25.92
C GLY A 441 44.76 3.71 24.83
N GLN A 442 44.03 3.97 23.74
CA GLN A 442 44.29 3.28 22.46
C GLN A 442 43.75 4.10 21.28
N ARG A 443 44.49 5.16 20.92
CA ARG A 443 44.63 5.56 19.52
C ARG A 443 45.75 4.71 18.93
N GLY A 444 45.43 3.52 18.45
CA GLY A 444 46.38 2.64 17.78
C GLY A 444 45.76 1.28 17.52
N SER A 445 45.70 0.90 16.24
CA SER A 445 45.23 -0.36 15.68
C SER A 445 43.77 -0.76 15.93
N ARG A 446 42.96 -0.61 14.87
CA ARG A 446 41.72 -1.39 14.69
C ARG A 446 42.05 -2.62 13.86
N ASP A 447 42.29 -3.73 14.53
CA ASP A 447 41.93 -5.05 14.00
C ASP A 447 40.82 -5.59 14.90
N LEU A 448 39.59 -5.52 14.40
CA LEU A 448 38.45 -6.20 14.99
C LEU A 448 38.29 -7.51 14.22
N GLY A 449 38.90 -8.56 14.76
CA GLY A 449 38.52 -9.93 14.46
C GLY A 449 37.05 -10.14 14.82
N VAL A 450 36.31 -10.63 13.84
CA VAL A 450 34.99 -11.23 14.00
C VAL A 450 35.16 -12.46 14.89
N ALA A 451 34.37 -12.56 15.96
CA ALA A 451 34.14 -13.80 16.68
C ALA A 451 32.62 -14.03 16.71
N GLU A 452 32.26 -15.26 16.37
CA GLU A 452 30.94 -15.84 16.10
C GLU A 452 29.91 -15.68 17.23
#